data_AF-A0A926CD76-F1
#
_entry.id   AF-A0A926CD76-F1
#
_cell.length_a   1.000
_cell.length_b   1.000
_cell.length_c   1.000
_cell.angle_alpha   90.00
_cell.angle_beta   90.00
_cell.angle_gamma   90.00
#
_symmetry.space_group_name_H-M   'P 1'
#
loop_
_entity.id
_entity.type
_entity.pdbx_description
1 polymer ?
#
loop_
_entity_poly.entity_id
_entity_poly.type
_entity_poly.pdbx_seq_one_letter_code
_entity_poly.pdbx_strand_id
1 'polypeptide(L)'
;MNNTFSIDQVSQAVSGAQPAIERICAEVWELAETSLCEVESAKVHMRELAAAGFAIISTGTSGVPTAFVAEWKWGEGGATIGFLLEYDALPGLGNAAVPRQQPRADGKTSGHG
;
A
#
# COMPACT_ATOMS: atom_id res chain seq x y z
N MET A 1 -1.71 -9.02 30.42
CA MET A 1 -0.55 -9.91 30.19
C MET A 1 0.44 -9.13 29.33
N ASN A 2 1.70 -9.00 29.74
CA ASN A 2 2.73 -8.38 28.88
C ASN A 2 3.19 -9.43 27.87
N ASN A 3 2.67 -9.36 26.64
CA ASN A 3 3.24 -10.13 25.53
C ASN A 3 4.53 -9.43 25.09
N THR A 4 5.67 -9.97 25.51
CA THR A 4 6.97 -9.58 24.94
C THR A 4 7.25 -10.44 23.73
N PHE A 5 7.36 -9.85 22.56
CA PHE A 5 7.86 -10.53 21.36
C PHE A 5 9.38 -10.44 21.29
N SER A 6 10.03 -11.51 20.84
CA SER A 6 11.44 -11.46 20.50
C SER A 6 11.65 -10.74 19.17
N ILE A 7 12.85 -10.20 18.96
CA ILE A 7 13.24 -9.61 17.67
C ILE A 7 13.14 -10.61 16.51
N ASP A 8 13.38 -11.90 16.79
CA ASP A 8 13.28 -12.97 15.81
C ASP A 8 11.84 -13.21 15.39
N GLN A 9 10.89 -13.17 16.34
CA GLN A 9 9.46 -13.29 16.04
C GLN A 9 8.97 -12.13 15.18
N VAL A 10 9.42 -10.91 15.47
CA VAL A 10 9.09 -9.72 14.66
C VAL A 10 9.70 -9.84 13.27
N SER A 11 10.96 -10.25 13.17
CA SER A 11 11.65 -10.43 11.89
C SER A 11 10.96 -11.49 11.03
N GLN A 12 10.57 -12.61 11.63
CA GLN A 12 9.83 -13.68 10.94
C GLN A 12 8.45 -13.20 10.46
N ALA A 13 7.74 -12.39 11.26
CA ALA A 13 6.47 -11.81 10.84
C ALA A 13 6.63 -10.87 9.63
N VAL A 14 7.68 -10.03 9.63
CA VAL A 14 8.01 -9.15 8.49
C VAL A 14 8.34 -9.97 7.25
N SER A 15 9.19 -11.00 7.37
CA SER A 15 9.49 -11.91 6.25
C SER A 15 8.24 -12.64 5.74
N GLY A 16 7.30 -13.00 6.63
CA GLY A 16 6.03 -13.60 6.24
C GLY A 16 5.13 -12.67 5.43
N ALA A 17 5.25 -11.35 5.61
CA ALA A 17 4.49 -10.34 4.87
C ALA A 17 5.10 -10.02 3.49
N GLN A 18 6.35 -10.39 3.24
CA GLN A 18 7.09 -10.07 2.01
C GLN A 18 6.30 -10.42 0.72
N PRO A 19 5.67 -11.60 0.57
CA PRO A 19 4.94 -11.92 -0.66
C PRO A 19 3.76 -10.98 -0.94
N ALA A 20 3.09 -10.46 0.10
CA ALA A 20 2.00 -9.50 -0.07
C ALA A 20 2.55 -8.12 -0.48
N ILE A 21 3.65 -7.69 0.15
CA ILE A 21 4.32 -6.43 -0.17
C ILE A 21 4.79 -6.44 -1.63
N GLU A 22 5.47 -7.51 -2.07
CA GLU A 22 5.96 -7.63 -3.44
C GLU A 22 4.82 -7.59 -4.47
N ARG A 23 3.67 -8.23 -4.17
CA ARG A 23 2.48 -8.14 -5.04
C ARG A 23 1.92 -6.74 -5.12
N ILE A 24 1.74 -6.07 -3.97
CA ILE A 24 1.25 -4.68 -3.92
C ILE A 24 2.18 -3.79 -4.75
N CYS A 25 3.48 -3.87 -4.51
CA CYS A 25 4.47 -3.07 -5.22
C CYS A 25 4.41 -3.33 -6.74
N ALA A 26 4.33 -4.60 -7.17
CA ALA A 26 4.25 -4.93 -8.58
C ALA A 26 2.95 -4.42 -9.24
N GLU A 27 1.80 -4.64 -8.61
CA GLU A 27 0.50 -4.21 -9.15
C GLU A 27 0.40 -2.68 -9.22
N VAL A 28 0.74 -1.97 -8.15
CA VAL A 28 0.69 -0.50 -8.11
C VAL A 28 1.70 0.09 -9.11
N TRP A 29 2.91 -0.46 -9.19
CA TRP A 29 3.93 -0.02 -10.15
C TRP A 29 3.44 -0.10 -11.60
N GLU A 30 2.73 -1.19 -11.93
CA GLU A 30 2.16 -1.39 -13.26
C GLU A 30 0.94 -0.52 -13.51
N LEU A 31 0.11 -0.26 -12.50
CA LEU A 31 -1.05 0.63 -12.61
C LEU A 31 -0.62 2.07 -12.88
N ALA A 32 0.33 2.60 -12.10
CA ALA A 32 0.87 3.94 -12.25
C ALA A 32 -0.20 5.02 -12.50
N GLU A 33 -1.28 4.95 -11.73
CA GLU A 33 -2.40 5.89 -11.80
C GLU A 33 -2.02 7.20 -11.10
N THR A 34 -2.27 8.33 -11.75
CA THR A 34 -1.94 9.66 -11.23
C THR A 34 -2.93 10.14 -10.19
N SER A 35 -2.51 11.11 -9.37
CA SER A 35 -3.28 11.73 -8.29
C SER A 35 -4.79 11.92 -8.60
N LEU A 36 -5.62 11.54 -7.64
CA LEU A 36 -7.09 11.51 -7.66
C LEU A 36 -7.72 10.55 -8.68
N CYS A 37 -6.91 9.75 -9.38
CA CYS A 37 -7.35 8.80 -10.40
C CYS A 37 -6.94 7.35 -10.09
N GLU A 38 -6.29 7.12 -8.94
CA GLU A 38 -5.76 5.85 -8.43
C GLU A 38 -6.82 4.86 -7.92
N VAL A 39 -7.85 4.63 -8.74
CA VAL A 39 -9.02 3.81 -8.42
C VAL A 39 -8.66 2.34 -8.29
N GLU A 40 -7.84 1.80 -9.20
CA GLU A 40 -7.44 0.40 -9.14
C GLU A 40 -6.38 0.18 -8.06
N SER A 41 -5.47 1.14 -7.86
CA SER A 41 -4.44 1.09 -6.82
C SER A 41 -5.08 1.11 -5.42
N ALA A 42 -6.12 1.92 -5.20
CA ALA A 42 -6.89 1.90 -3.96
C ALA A 42 -7.51 0.52 -3.69
N LYS A 43 -8.04 -0.15 -4.73
CA LYS A 43 -8.59 -1.50 -4.61
C LYS A 43 -7.53 -2.54 -4.26
N VAL A 44 -6.32 -2.44 -4.84
CA VAL A 44 -5.18 -3.33 -4.50
C VAL A 44 -4.87 -3.24 -3.01
N HIS A 45 -4.74 -2.02 -2.47
CA HIS A 45 -4.45 -1.83 -1.05
C HIS A 45 -5.59 -2.33 -0.15
N MET A 46 -6.84 -1.96 -0.44
CA MET A 46 -7.99 -2.42 0.35
C MET A 46 -8.13 -3.94 0.34
N ARG A 47 -7.87 -4.59 -0.81
CA ARG A 47 -7.88 -6.06 -0.94
C ARG A 47 -6.85 -6.71 -0.02
N GLU A 48 -5.60 -6.27 -0.07
CA GLU A 48 -4.51 -6.89 0.69
C GLU A 48 -4.63 -6.59 2.20
N LEU A 49 -5.08 -5.39 2.58
CA LEU A 49 -5.38 -5.06 3.96
C LEU A 49 -6.53 -5.90 4.52
N ALA A 50 -7.63 -6.04 3.77
CA ALA A 50 -8.74 -6.90 4.18
C ALA A 50 -8.30 -8.37 4.32
N ALA A 51 -7.47 -8.87 3.39
CA ALA A 51 -6.90 -10.21 3.48
C ALA A 51 -5.97 -10.40 4.70
N ALA A 52 -5.30 -9.33 5.14
CA ALA A 52 -4.50 -9.29 6.36
C ALA A 52 -5.34 -9.10 7.65
N GLY A 53 -6.66 -9.01 7.54
CA GLY A 53 -7.59 -8.92 8.67
C GLY A 53 -7.89 -7.49 9.13
N PHE A 54 -7.53 -6.46 8.35
CA PHE A 54 -7.99 -5.10 8.60
C PHE A 54 -9.46 -4.95 8.18
N ALA A 55 -10.20 -4.15 8.94
CA ALA A 55 -11.53 -3.70 8.55
C ALA A 55 -11.43 -2.41 7.74
N ILE A 56 -12.01 -2.38 6.54
CA ILE A 56 -12.18 -1.14 5.78
C ILE A 56 -13.38 -0.41 6.37
N ILE A 57 -13.13 0.65 7.14
CA ILE A 57 -14.16 1.39 7.88
C ILE A 57 -14.67 2.63 7.14
N SER A 58 -13.95 3.08 6.13
CA SER A 58 -14.34 4.21 5.28
C SER A 58 -13.76 4.07 3.88
N THR A 59 -14.51 4.49 2.86
CA THR A 59 -14.08 4.68 1.47
C THR A 59 -14.64 5.99 0.97
N GLY A 60 -13.98 6.66 0.01
CA GLY A 60 -14.39 8.00 -0.40
C GLY A 60 -14.13 9.06 0.67
N THR A 61 -13.17 8.82 1.57
CA THR A 61 -12.95 9.66 2.77
C THR A 61 -12.69 11.10 2.37
N SER A 62 -13.32 12.04 3.08
CA SER A 62 -13.23 13.48 2.79
C SER A 62 -13.62 13.86 1.35
N GLY A 63 -14.45 13.04 0.69
CA GLY A 63 -14.91 13.28 -0.67
C GLY A 63 -13.91 12.89 -1.76
N VAL A 64 -12.79 12.27 -1.40
CA VAL A 64 -11.80 11.75 -2.36
C VAL A 64 -12.12 10.28 -2.63
N PRO A 65 -12.60 9.91 -3.83
CA PRO A 65 -13.09 8.55 -4.11
C PRO A 65 -12.08 7.43 -3.85
N THR A 66 -10.79 7.73 -4.01
CA THR A 66 -9.67 6.80 -3.81
C THR A 66 -9.23 6.73 -2.35
N ALA A 67 -9.53 7.73 -1.51
CA ALA A 67 -9.15 7.71 -0.11
C ALA A 67 -9.98 6.70 0.71
N PHE A 68 -9.33 5.92 1.56
CA PHE A 68 -9.96 4.94 2.44
C PHE A 68 -9.31 4.95 3.82
N VAL A 69 -10.01 4.38 4.81
CA VAL A 69 -9.47 4.14 6.15
C VAL A 69 -9.61 2.65 6.46
N ALA A 70 -8.51 2.03 6.85
CA ALA A 70 -8.44 0.64 7.27
C ALA A 70 -7.96 0.58 8.71
N GLU A 71 -8.64 -0.21 9.54
CA GLU A 71 -8.30 -0.37 10.96
C GLU A 71 -8.07 -1.84 11.29
N TRP A 72 -7.02 -2.08 12.08
CA TRP A 72 -6.81 -3.36 12.74
C TRP A 72 -6.69 -3.11 14.24
N LYS A 73 -7.40 -3.91 15.03
CA LYS A 73 -7.47 -3.75 16.48
C LYS A 73 -6.99 -5.02 17.16
N TRP A 74 -6.14 -4.84 18.16
CA TRP A 74 -5.72 -5.91 19.05
C TRP A 74 -5.98 -5.55 20.50
N GLY A 75 -6.88 -6.32 21.14
CA GLY A 75 -7.29 -6.10 22.52
C GLY A 75 -8.19 -4.89 22.68
N GLU A 76 -8.39 -4.47 23.93
CA GLU A 76 -9.21 -3.31 24.30
C GLU A 76 -8.33 -2.23 24.95
N GLY A 77 -8.41 -1.00 24.44
CA GLY A 77 -7.59 0.13 24.89
C GLY A 77 -6.18 0.16 24.27
N GLY A 78 -5.31 1.02 24.81
CA GLY A 78 -3.92 1.18 24.35
C GLY A 78 -3.71 2.35 23.40
N ALA A 79 -2.48 2.48 22.90
CA ALA A 79 -2.10 3.53 21.96
C ALA A 79 -2.67 3.22 20.55
N THR A 80 -3.11 4.27 19.85
CA THR A 80 -3.48 4.18 18.43
C THR A 80 -2.30 4.68 17.59
N ILE A 81 -1.90 3.91 16.59
CA ILE A 81 -0.87 4.27 15.61
C ILE A 81 -1.56 4.47 14.26
N GLY A 82 -1.39 5.65 13.67
CA GLY A 82 -1.91 5.97 12.34
C GLY A 82 -0.77 6.07 11.33
N PHE A 83 -1.00 5.54 10.12
CA PHE A 83 -0.12 5.71 8.98
C PHE A 83 -0.90 6.46 7.89
N LEU A 84 -0.29 7.53 7.37
CA LEU A 84 -0.77 8.21 6.18
C LEU A 84 0.13 7.83 5.02
N LEU A 85 -0.46 7.21 3.99
CA LEU A 85 0.26 6.67 2.85
C LEU A 85 -0.30 7.28 1.56
N GLU A 86 0.60 7.57 0.63
CA GLU A 86 0.30 7.96 -0.74
C GLU A 86 0.74 6.83 -1.67
N TYR A 87 0.02 6.65 -2.76
CA TYR A 87 0.24 5.55 -3.71
C TYR A 87 -0.05 5.97 -5.15
N ASP A 88 -0.22 7.26 -5.40
CA ASP A 88 -0.35 7.80 -6.74
C ASP A 88 1.00 7.85 -7.46
N ALA A 89 0.93 7.84 -8.79
CA ALA A 89 2.05 8.03 -9.68
C ALA A 89 2.23 9.51 -10.05
N LEU A 90 3.46 9.87 -10.40
CA LEU A 90 3.77 11.20 -10.91
C LEU A 90 3.64 11.25 -12.44
N PRO A 91 3.04 12.31 -13.00
CA PRO A 91 3.00 12.51 -14.43
C PRO A 91 4.41 12.78 -14.98
N GLY A 92 4.74 12.17 -16.13
CA GLY A 92 6.01 12.37 -16.82
C GLY A 92 7.19 11.58 -16.25
N LEU A 93 6.98 10.76 -15.21
CA LEU A 93 8.04 9.96 -14.62
C LEU A 93 8.31 8.67 -15.41
N GLY A 94 7.27 7.88 -15.70
CA GLY A 94 7.28 6.80 -16.70
C GLY A 94 8.48 5.83 -16.65
N ASN A 95 9.00 5.50 -15.46
CA ASN A 95 10.20 4.68 -15.29
C ASN A 95 9.90 3.18 -15.33
N ALA A 96 10.77 2.41 -15.98
CA ALA A 96 10.82 0.96 -15.84
C ALA A 96 11.33 0.57 -14.44
N ALA A 97 10.91 -0.59 -13.92
CA ALA A 97 11.34 -1.12 -12.62
C ALA A 97 12.79 -1.67 -12.64
N VAL A 98 13.76 -0.79 -12.92
CA VAL A 98 15.19 -1.11 -13.00
C VAL A 98 16.02 -0.06 -12.26
N PRO A 99 17.21 -0.40 -11.74
CA PRO A 99 18.02 0.51 -10.91
C PRO A 99 18.81 1.54 -11.76
N ARG A 100 18.19 2.05 -12.83
CA ARG A 100 18.75 3.08 -13.72
C ARG A 100 17.62 3.82 -14.41
N GLN A 101 17.86 5.06 -14.82
CA GLN A 101 16.88 5.84 -15.57
C GLN A 101 16.59 5.15 -16.91
N GLN A 102 15.38 4.63 -17.05
CA GLN A 102 14.91 4.00 -18.27
C GLN A 102 13.41 4.21 -18.42
N PRO A 103 12.93 4.72 -19.57
CA PRO A 103 11.51 4.74 -19.86
C PRO A 103 10.89 3.35 -19.88
N ARG A 104 9.62 3.24 -19.48
CA ARG A 104 8.85 2.01 -19.67
C ARG A 104 8.74 1.66 -21.15
N ALA A 105 8.76 0.36 -21.46
CA ALA A 105 8.66 -0.13 -22.84
C ALA A 105 7.24 -0.06 -23.41
N ASP A 106 6.23 0.00 -22.53
CA ASP A 106 4.80 0.09 -22.87
C ASP A 106 4.35 1.50 -23.28
N GLY A 107 5.24 2.50 -23.19
CA GLY A 107 4.94 3.89 -23.52
C GLY A 107 4.14 4.64 -22.45
N LYS A 108 3.89 4.06 -21.27
CA LYS A 108 3.21 4.77 -20.17
C LYS A 108 4.09 5.90 -19.65
N THR A 109 3.54 7.11 -19.60
CA THR A 109 4.27 8.34 -19.23
C THR A 109 4.16 8.69 -17.76
N SER A 110 3.16 8.16 -17.03
CA SER A 110 3.11 8.23 -15.56
C SER A 110 3.94 7.10 -14.95
N GLY A 111 4.46 7.31 -13.74
CA GLY A 111 5.22 6.27 -13.05
C GLY A 111 5.49 6.59 -11.59
N HIS A 112 6.02 5.60 -10.88
CA HIS A 112 6.50 5.74 -9.51
C HIS A 112 8.02 5.97 -9.50
N GLY A 113 8.50 6.55 -8.41
CA GLY A 113 9.89 6.93 -8.19
C GLY A 113 10.46 6.35 -6.92
#